data_AF-A0A941MB34-F1
#
_entry.id   AF-A0A941MB34-F1
#
_cell.length_a   1.000
_cell.length_b   1.000
_cell.length_c   1.000
_cell.angle_alpha   90.00
_cell.angle_beta   90.00
_cell.angle_gamma   90.00
#
_symmetry.space_group_name_H-M   'P 1'
#
loop_
_entity.id
_entity.type
_entity.pdbx_description
1 polymer ?
#
loop_
_entity_poly.entity_id
_entity_poly.type
_entity_poly.pdbx_seq_one_letter_code
_entity_poly.pdbx_strand_id
1 'polypeptide(L)'
;MAAAAGRISMSEGFASFREFYPFYLSEHQNRTCRRLHFVGSSAALGFIVLAIKDAAAWWLLASLVSGYAFAWVGHFFYEKNRPATFKYPFYSFLGDWVMYKDILIGRIPY
;
A
#
# COMPACT_ATOMS: atom_id res chain seq x y z
N MET A 1 -29.66 -5.49 -17.90
CA MET A 1 -29.80 -4.83 -16.58
C MET A 1 -28.45 -4.28 -16.18
N ALA A 2 -28.23 -2.97 -16.34
CA ALA A 2 -27.01 -2.29 -15.93
C ALA A 2 -27.09 -2.00 -14.42
N ALA A 3 -26.13 -2.51 -13.65
CA ALA A 3 -26.01 -2.15 -12.24
C ALA A 3 -25.57 -0.68 -12.14
N ALA A 4 -26.35 0.11 -11.41
CA ALA A 4 -26.07 1.51 -11.14
C ALA A 4 -24.75 1.63 -10.37
N ALA A 5 -23.72 2.20 -11.00
CA ALA A 5 -22.55 2.70 -10.29
C ALA A 5 -22.99 3.92 -9.48
N GLY A 6 -23.37 3.69 -8.21
CA GLY A 6 -23.65 4.76 -7.26
C GLY A 6 -22.44 5.66 -7.14
N ARG A 7 -22.63 6.96 -7.36
CA ARG A 7 -21.62 7.97 -7.05
C ARG A 7 -21.37 7.93 -5.54
N ILE A 8 -20.19 7.47 -5.13
CA ILE A 8 -19.76 7.51 -3.73
C ILE A 8 -19.70 8.98 -3.34
N SER A 9 -20.56 9.41 -2.42
CA SER A 9 -20.46 10.71 -1.79
C SER A 9 -19.17 10.74 -0.97
N MET A 10 -18.26 11.67 -1.27
CA MET A 10 -16.99 11.86 -0.53
C MET A 10 -17.17 12.18 0.97
N SER A 11 -18.41 12.42 1.42
CA SER A 11 -18.75 12.74 2.82
C SER A 11 -18.86 11.51 3.73
N GLU A 12 -19.06 10.32 3.17
CA GLU A 12 -19.15 9.07 3.93
C GLU A 12 -17.89 8.24 3.64
N GLY A 13 -17.27 7.66 4.68
CA GLY A 13 -16.09 6.80 4.51
C GLY A 13 -16.40 5.56 3.66
N PHE A 14 -15.36 4.82 3.25
CA PHE A 14 -15.54 3.57 2.51
C PHE A 14 -16.22 2.50 3.38
N ALA A 15 -17.30 1.90 2.90
CA ALA A 15 -18.04 0.88 3.66
C ALA A 15 -17.33 -0.49 3.63
N SER A 16 -16.42 -0.71 2.68
CA SER A 16 -15.64 -1.95 2.59
C SER A 16 -14.27 -1.73 1.93
N PHE A 17 -13.35 -2.66 2.14
CA PHE A 17 -12.07 -2.65 1.42
C PHE A 17 -12.25 -2.75 -0.10
N ARG A 18 -13.30 -3.43 -0.57
CA ARG A 18 -13.60 -3.54 -2.02
C ARG A 18 -13.88 -2.19 -2.66
N GLU A 19 -14.54 -1.30 -1.93
CA GLU A 19 -14.79 0.09 -2.37
C GLU A 19 -13.55 0.96 -2.23
N PHE A 20 -12.74 0.72 -1.19
CA PHE A 20 -11.51 1.46 -0.95
C PHE A 20 -10.42 1.15 -1.98
N TYR A 21 -10.26 -0.11 -2.41
CA TYR A 21 -9.10 -0.53 -3.19
C TYR A 21 -8.96 0.19 -4.55
N PRO A 22 -10.04 0.46 -5.33
CA PRO A 22 -9.94 1.29 -6.52
C PRO A 22 -9.44 2.72 -6.23
N PHE A 23 -9.90 3.34 -5.14
CA PHE A 23 -9.38 4.64 -4.69
C PHE A 23 -7.91 4.54 -4.27
N TYR A 24 -7.53 3.49 -3.55
CA TYR A 24 -6.14 3.25 -3.19
C TYR A 24 -5.25 3.16 -4.43
N LEU A 25 -5.66 2.42 -5.47
CA LEU A 25 -4.90 2.34 -6.72
C LEU A 25 -4.87 3.69 -7.48
N SER A 26 -5.90 4.52 -7.38
CA SER A 26 -5.85 5.88 -7.94
C SER A 26 -4.84 6.79 -7.25
N GLU A 27 -4.46 6.50 -6.00
CA GLU A 27 -3.38 7.19 -5.29
C GLU A 27 -1.97 6.65 -5.62
N HIS A 28 -1.86 5.70 -6.57
CA HIS A 28 -0.60 5.07 -6.99
C HIS A 28 -0.52 4.90 -8.52
N GLN A 29 -0.87 5.94 -9.28
CA GLN A 29 -0.83 5.91 -10.75
C GLN A 29 0.61 5.92 -11.28
N ASN A 30 1.54 6.56 -10.56
CA ASN A 30 2.93 6.60 -10.95
C ASN A 30 3.61 5.24 -10.79
N ARG A 31 4.27 4.76 -11.86
CA ARG A 31 4.99 3.47 -11.87
C ARG A 31 6.09 3.41 -10.82
N THR A 32 6.86 4.48 -10.65
CA THR A 32 7.93 4.54 -9.64
C THR A 32 7.37 4.50 -8.22
N CYS A 33 6.22 5.14 -7.98
CA CYS A 33 5.52 5.05 -6.69
C CYS A 33 5.19 3.58 -6.35
N ARG A 34 4.51 2.86 -7.25
CA ARG A 34 4.20 1.43 -7.05
C ARG A 34 5.43 0.56 -6.83
N ARG A 35 6.51 0.81 -7.57
CA ARG A 35 7.79 0.08 -7.40
C ARG A 35 8.42 0.32 -6.05
N LEU A 36 8.39 1.55 -5.54
CA LEU A 36 8.91 1.86 -4.22
C LEU A 36 8.10 1.15 -3.13
N HIS A 37 6.76 1.13 -3.23
CA HIS A 37 5.94 0.30 -2.33
C HIS A 37 6.33 -1.17 -2.43
N PHE A 38 6.51 -1.70 -3.63
CA PHE A 38 6.91 -3.08 -3.83
C PHE A 38 8.27 -3.40 -3.15
N VAL A 39 9.29 -2.57 -3.39
CA VAL A 39 10.62 -2.71 -2.79
C VAL A 39 10.54 -2.59 -1.26
N GLY A 40 9.78 -1.63 -0.75
CA GLY A 40 9.55 -1.44 0.68
C GLY A 40 8.91 -2.67 1.34
N SER A 41 7.86 -3.23 0.72
CA SER A 41 7.20 -4.45 1.19
C SER A 41 8.11 -5.68 1.12
N SER A 42 8.93 -5.83 0.08
CA SER A 42 9.94 -6.89 0.03
C SER A 42 10.99 -6.75 1.13
N ALA A 43 11.48 -5.53 1.39
CA ALA A 43 12.43 -5.26 2.47
C ALA A 43 11.82 -5.56 3.84
N ALA A 44 10.55 -5.17 4.05
CA ALA A 44 9.80 -5.49 5.27
C ALA A 44 9.73 -7.00 5.51
N LEU A 45 9.40 -7.80 4.49
CA LEU A 45 9.43 -9.26 4.59
C LEU A 45 10.83 -9.80 4.92
N GLY A 46 11.88 -9.23 4.32
CA GLY A 46 13.27 -9.58 4.65
C GLY A 46 13.61 -9.32 6.13
N PHE A 47 13.21 -8.17 6.67
CA PHE A 47 13.39 -7.86 8.08
C PHE A 47 12.54 -8.73 9.01
N ILE A 48 11.33 -9.12 8.61
CA ILE A 48 10.54 -10.10 9.38
C ILE A 48 11.27 -11.45 9.46
N VAL A 49 11.86 -11.91 8.35
CA VAL A 49 12.68 -13.14 8.35
C VAL A 49 13.87 -13.00 9.32
N LEU A 50 14.55 -11.85 9.34
CA LEU A 50 15.63 -11.58 10.30
C LEU A 50 15.14 -11.53 11.75
N ALA A 51 13.96 -10.95 12.02
CA ALA A 51 13.36 -10.93 13.34
C ALA A 51 13.17 -12.34 13.90
N ILE A 52 12.72 -13.27 13.07
CA ILE A 52 12.52 -14.67 13.43
C ILE A 52 13.87 -15.38 13.61
N LYS A 53 14.81 -15.20 12.67
CA LYS A 53 16.12 -15.87 12.70
C LYS A 53 16.97 -15.46 13.90
N ASP A 54 16.98 -14.17 14.21
CA ASP A 54 17.84 -13.61 15.27
C ASP A 54 17.10 -13.51 16.61
N ALA A 55 15.82 -13.88 16.66
CA ALA A 55 14.92 -13.69 17.80
C ALA A 55 14.94 -12.25 18.35
N ALA A 56 15.12 -11.27 17.47
CA ALA A 56 15.38 -9.89 17.84
C ALA A 56 14.26 -8.96 17.33
N ALA A 57 13.47 -8.43 18.26
CA ALA A 57 12.28 -7.63 17.96
C ALA A 57 12.59 -6.31 17.22
N TRP A 58 13.82 -5.79 17.30
CA TRP A 58 14.20 -4.55 16.62
C TRP A 58 14.07 -4.66 15.09
N TRP A 59 14.22 -5.86 14.54
CA TRP A 59 13.99 -6.11 13.12
C TRP A 59 12.52 -5.88 12.71
N LEU A 60 11.56 -6.03 13.63
CA LEU A 60 10.17 -5.67 13.36
C LEU A 60 10.00 -4.15 13.21
N LEU A 61 10.77 -3.36 13.98
CA LEU A 61 10.81 -1.90 13.78
C LEU A 61 11.43 -1.57 12.42
N ALA A 62 12.53 -2.22 12.03
CA ALA A 62 13.14 -2.06 10.71
C ALA A 62 12.16 -2.43 9.58
N SER A 63 11.35 -3.48 9.77
CA SER A 63 10.28 -3.88 8.85
C SER A 63 9.27 -2.76 8.65
N LEU A 64 8.76 -2.18 9.73
CA LEU A 64 7.80 -1.08 9.65
C LEU A 64 8.42 0.18 9.02
N VAL A 65 9.61 0.57 9.48
CA VAL A 65 10.29 1.78 9.00
C VAL A 65 10.59 1.68 7.51
N SER A 66 11.10 0.55 7.04
CA SER A 66 11.42 0.37 5.62
C SER A 66 10.16 0.46 4.74
N GLY A 67 9.09 -0.27 5.09
CA GLY A 67 7.83 -0.21 4.34
C GLY A 67 7.31 1.22 4.17
N TYR A 68 7.23 1.98 5.27
CA TYR A 68 6.75 3.36 5.22
C TYR A 68 7.73 4.34 4.56
N ALA A 69 9.03 4.19 4.77
CA ALA A 69 10.02 5.08 4.17
C ALA A 69 9.97 5.04 2.64
N PHE A 70 9.97 3.83 2.04
CA PHE A 70 9.87 3.70 0.59
C PHE A 70 8.50 4.17 0.06
N ALA A 71 7.41 3.82 0.74
CA ALA A 71 6.06 4.26 0.36
C ALA A 71 5.94 5.80 0.34
N TRP A 72 6.43 6.47 1.37
CA TRP A 72 6.39 7.93 1.46
C TRP A 72 7.27 8.61 0.43
N VAL A 73 8.42 8.03 0.08
CA VAL A 73 9.23 8.55 -1.05
C VAL A 73 8.41 8.49 -2.35
N GLY A 74 7.69 7.38 -2.58
CA GLY A 74 6.76 7.24 -3.70
C GLY A 74 5.70 8.33 -3.72
N HIS A 75 4.95 8.46 -2.63
CA HIS A 75 3.86 9.42 -2.50
C HIS A 75 4.33 10.87 -2.61
N PHE A 76 5.35 11.29 -1.87
CA PHE A 76 5.70 12.70 -1.79
C PHE A 76 6.51 13.21 -2.98
N PHE A 77 7.36 12.38 -3.59
CA PHE A 77 8.23 12.83 -4.69
C PHE A 77 7.71 12.47 -6.08
N TYR A 78 7.02 11.32 -6.23
CA TYR A 78 6.59 10.82 -7.54
C TYR A 78 5.11 11.04 -7.79
N GLU A 79 4.25 10.69 -6.84
CA GLU A 79 2.80 10.89 -6.96
C GLU A 79 2.39 12.32 -6.61
N LYS A 80 3.13 12.97 -5.70
CA LYS A 80 2.86 14.31 -5.15
C LYS A 80 1.50 14.40 -4.45
N ASN A 81 1.10 13.34 -3.76
CA ASN A 81 -0.09 13.30 -2.92
C ASN A 81 0.26 13.01 -1.46
N ARG A 82 -0.75 13.06 -0.58
CA ARG A 82 -0.61 12.62 0.80
C ARG A 82 -1.08 11.17 0.91
N PRO A 83 -0.31 10.26 1.54
CA PRO A 83 -0.70 8.87 1.71
C PRO A 83 -2.10 8.71 2.31
N ALA A 84 -2.92 7.84 1.71
CA ALA A 84 -4.23 7.49 2.22
C ALA A 84 -4.18 6.91 3.65
N THR A 85 -3.03 6.37 4.06
CA THR A 85 -2.76 5.84 5.41
C THR A 85 -3.09 6.84 6.52
N PHE A 86 -2.95 8.14 6.27
CA PHE A 86 -3.30 9.15 7.27
C PHE A 86 -4.80 9.23 7.58
N LYS A 87 -5.66 8.80 6.64
CA LYS A 87 -7.12 8.78 6.82
C LYS A 87 -7.65 7.36 7.03
N TYR A 88 -7.07 6.37 6.36
CA TYR A 88 -7.50 4.97 6.35
C TYR A 88 -6.31 4.03 6.60
N PRO A 89 -5.73 4.00 7.82
CA PRO A 89 -4.46 3.32 8.08
C PRO A 89 -4.51 1.81 7.82
N PHE A 90 -5.55 1.13 8.32
CA PHE A 90 -5.68 -0.33 8.14
C PHE A 90 -5.96 -0.72 6.70
N TYR A 91 -6.83 0.02 6.01
CA TYR A 91 -7.13 -0.24 4.59
C TYR A 91 -5.93 0.07 3.69
N SER A 92 -5.16 1.11 4.00
CA SER A 92 -3.95 1.43 3.23
C SER A 92 -2.86 0.37 3.42
N PHE A 93 -2.66 -0.08 4.66
CA PHE A 93 -1.76 -1.21 4.94
C PHE A 93 -2.18 -2.48 4.20
N LEU A 94 -3.47 -2.83 4.22
CA LEU A 94 -3.97 -3.96 3.43
C LEU A 94 -3.79 -3.71 1.91
N GLY A 95 -4.00 -2.47 1.46
CA GLY A 95 -3.77 -2.03 0.09
C GLY A 95 -2.35 -2.29 -0.38
N ASP A 96 -1.34 -2.00 0.45
CA ASP A 96 0.07 -2.26 0.13
C ASP A 96 0.31 -3.74 -0.19
N TRP A 97 -0.23 -4.65 0.62
CA TRP A 97 -0.07 -6.09 0.43
C TRP A 97 -0.89 -6.64 -0.75
N VAL A 98 -2.09 -6.11 -0.99
CA VAL A 98 -2.91 -6.53 -2.13
C VAL A 98 -2.27 -6.03 -3.43
N MET A 99 -1.76 -4.79 -3.48
CA MET A 99 -1.01 -4.27 -4.61
C MET A 99 0.29 -5.04 -4.83
N TYR A 100 1.04 -5.36 -3.76
CA TYR A 100 2.24 -6.20 -3.84
C TYR A 100 1.95 -7.54 -4.51
N LYS A 101 0.91 -8.24 -4.04
CA LYS A 101 0.45 -9.50 -4.64
C LYS A 101 0.00 -9.31 -6.09
N ASP A 102 -0.80 -8.30 -6.39
CA ASP A 102 -1.32 -8.03 -7.73
C ASP A 102 -0.20 -7.71 -8.74
N ILE A 103 0.89 -7.09 -8.29
CA ILE A 103 2.13 -6.94 -9.06
C ILE A 103 2.80 -8.31 -9.30
N LEU A 104 2.97 -9.13 -8.26
CA LEU A 104 3.59 -10.47 -8.38
C LEU A 104 2.87 -11.38 -9.38
N ILE A 105 1.52 -11.33 -9.41
CA ILE A 105 0.71 -12.15 -10.31
C ILE A 105 0.39 -11.45 -11.65
N GLY A 106 1.00 -10.30 -11.93
CA GLY A 106 0.88 -9.60 -13.20
C GLY A 106 -0.45 -8.91 -13.48
N ARG A 107 -1.30 -8.67 -12.46
CA ARG A 107 -2.54 -7.89 -12.59
C ARG A 107 -2.28 -6.39 -12.65
N ILE A 108 -1.21 -5.94 -12.00
CA ILE A 108 -0.76 -4.54 -12.02
C ILE A 108 0.63 -4.50 -12.66
N PRO A 109 0.89 -3.59 -13.62
CA PRO A 109 2.22 -3.46 -14.21
C PRO A 109 3.23 -2.94 -13.18
N TYR A 110 4.34 -3.67 -13.06
CA TYR A 110 5.52 -3.30 -12.30
C TYR A 110 6.23 -2.08 -12.87
#